data_AF-A0A6J4KK28-F1
#
_entry.id   AF-A0A6J4KK28-F1
#
_cell.length_a   1.000
_cell.length_b   1.000
_cell.length_c   1.000
_cell.angle_alpha   90.00
_cell.angle_beta   90.00
_cell.angle_gamma   90.00
#
_symmetry.space_group_name_H-M   'P 1'
#
loop_
_entity.id
_entity.type
_entity.pdbx_description
1 polymer ?
#
loop_
_entity_poly.entity_id
_entity_poly.type
_entity_poly.pdbx_seq_one_letter_code
_entity_poly.pdbx_strand_id
1 'polypeptide(L)'
;MDGLLQGQKPDGYWNQPRSHNAVAASVAQGRADWGIAIRPAADAYDLGFLPVEEEHYDFALVTERRERPAVAAFLARLAHPDMQATLRRMGLIPVQDSEVE
;
A
#
# COMPACT_ATOMS: atom_id res chain seq x y z
N MET A 1 -3.81 15.43 8.64
CA MET A 1 -2.52 15.80 9.26
C MET A 1 -2.26 17.31 9.21
N ASP A 2 -2.52 18.02 8.11
CA ASP A 2 -2.25 19.47 7.99
C ASP A 2 -2.90 20.35 9.08
N GLY A 3 -4.09 19.96 9.56
CA GLY A 3 -4.76 20.67 10.65
C GLY A 3 -4.01 20.64 12.00
N LEU A 4 -3.12 19.66 12.20
CA LEU A 4 -2.32 19.54 13.43
C LEU A 4 -1.08 20.44 13.41
N LEU A 5 -0.61 20.83 12.22
CA LEU A 5 0.61 21.62 12.07
C LEU A 5 0.36 23.14 12.08
N GLN A 6 -0.90 23.58 12.20
CA GLN A 6 -1.27 25.01 12.25
C GLN A 6 -0.61 25.87 11.15
N GLY A 7 -0.46 25.31 9.94
CA GLY A 7 0.18 25.97 8.80
C GLY A 7 1.71 25.96 8.78
N GLN A 8 2.36 25.36 9.78
CA GLN A 8 3.81 25.18 9.77
C GLN A 8 4.25 24.15 8.72
N LYS A 9 5.41 24.39 8.14
CA LYS A 9 6.07 23.51 7.16
C LYS A 9 7.39 23.04 7.74
N PRO A 10 7.45 21.84 8.33
CA PRO A 10 8.67 21.34 8.94
C PRO A 10 9.77 21.09 7.91
N ASP A 11 10.99 20.89 8.38
CA ASP A 11 12.10 20.48 7.52
C ASP A 11 11.74 19.21 6.74
N GLY A 12 12.09 19.20 5.45
CA GLY A 12 11.68 18.14 4.53
C GLY A 12 10.28 18.29 3.93
N TYR A 13 9.45 19.26 4.35
CA TYR A 13 8.09 19.48 3.79
C TYR A 13 8.07 19.62 2.26
N TRP A 14 9.11 20.24 1.70
CA TRP A 14 9.24 20.45 0.26
C TRP A 14 9.80 19.24 -0.50
N ASN A 15 10.31 18.23 0.22
CA ASN A 15 10.74 16.98 -0.38
C ASN A 15 9.53 16.06 -0.56
N GLN A 16 8.95 16.06 -1.76
CA GLN A 16 7.77 15.26 -2.11
C GLN A 16 8.11 14.22 -3.19
N PRO A 17 8.72 13.08 -2.81
CA PRO A 17 8.98 11.99 -3.75
C PRO A 17 7.69 11.47 -4.36
N ARG A 18 7.75 11.06 -5.63
CA ARG A 18 6.58 10.61 -6.40
C ARG A 18 6.20 9.15 -6.18
N SER A 19 6.90 8.43 -5.30
CA SER A 19 6.61 7.03 -5.00
C SER A 19 7.22 6.60 -3.66
N HIS A 20 6.63 5.56 -3.06
CA HIS A 20 7.16 4.90 -1.87
C HIS A 20 8.62 4.43 -2.06
N ASN A 21 8.93 3.93 -3.26
CA ASN A 21 10.28 3.51 -3.59
C ASN A 21 11.28 4.68 -3.57
N ALA A 22 10.89 5.85 -4.06
CA ALA A 22 11.72 7.05 -4.04
C ALA A 22 11.94 7.57 -2.61
N VAL A 23 10.95 7.42 -1.72
CA VAL A 23 11.11 7.70 -0.29
C VAL A 23 12.15 6.76 0.33
N ALA A 24 11.95 5.44 0.18
CA ALA A 24 12.85 4.42 0.75
C ALA A 24 14.30 4.59 0.26
N ALA A 25 14.48 4.79 -1.05
CA ALA A 25 15.80 5.06 -1.63
C ALA A 25 16.47 6.32 -1.05
N SER A 26 15.70 7.38 -0.75
CA SER A 26 16.25 8.62 -0.20
C SER A 26 16.76 8.41 1.23
N VAL A 27 16.04 7.65 2.05
CA VAL A 27 16.46 7.30 3.40
C VAL A 27 17.68 6.38 3.37
N ALA A 28 17.65 5.32 2.55
CA ALA A 28 18.77 4.39 2.40
C ALA A 28 20.08 5.07 1.92
N GLN A 29 19.96 6.16 1.15
CA GLN A 29 21.10 6.95 0.67
C GLN A 29 21.54 8.05 1.65
N GLY A 30 20.90 8.16 2.82
CA GLY A 30 21.20 9.21 3.82
C GLY A 30 20.81 10.62 3.36
N ARG A 31 19.89 10.75 2.39
CA ARG A 31 19.37 12.05 1.94
C ARG A 31 18.16 12.53 2.75
N ALA A 32 17.60 11.65 3.55
CA ALA A 32 16.53 11.93 4.51
C ALA A 32 16.68 11.00 5.72
N ASP A 33 16.27 11.46 6.90
CA ASP A 33 16.32 10.64 8.11
C ASP A 33 15.13 9.66 8.19
N TRP A 34 13.97 10.05 7.64
CA TRP A 34 12.74 9.27 7.62
C TRP A 34 11.82 9.72 6.47
N GLY A 35 10.74 8.97 6.21
CA GLY A 35 9.68 9.35 5.29
C GLY A 35 8.47 8.43 5.34
N ILE A 36 7.36 8.83 4.71
CA ILE A 36 6.13 8.03 4.64
C ILE A 36 6.19 7.09 3.45
N ALA A 37 6.10 5.79 3.70
CA ALA A 37 6.11 4.75 2.69
C ALA A 37 5.29 3.54 3.12
N ILE A 38 5.13 2.56 2.23
CA ILE A 38 4.54 1.25 2.53
C ILE A 38 5.63 0.27 2.99
N ARG A 39 5.26 -0.68 3.86
CA ARG A 39 6.18 -1.69 4.40
C ARG A 39 7.01 -2.42 3.33
N PRO A 40 6.43 -2.92 2.21
CA PRO A 40 7.22 -3.61 1.19
C PRO A 40 8.35 -2.76 0.59
N ALA A 41 8.18 -1.43 0.52
CA ALA A 41 9.23 -0.54 0.02
C ALA A 41 10.36 -0.35 1.04
N ALA A 42 10.05 -0.33 2.35
CA ALA A 42 11.07 -0.29 3.39
C ALA A 42 11.85 -1.61 3.47
N ASP A 43 11.14 -2.75 3.43
CA ASP A 43 11.73 -4.09 3.48
C ASP A 43 12.71 -4.32 2.32
N ALA A 44 12.41 -3.82 1.11
CA ALA A 44 13.28 -3.94 -0.06
C ALA A 44 14.64 -3.21 0.07
N TYR A 45 14.77 -2.29 1.04
CA TYR A 45 15.99 -1.53 1.33
C TYR A 45 16.56 -1.85 2.72
N ASP A 46 16.09 -2.91 3.37
CA ASP A 46 16.46 -3.29 4.74
C ASP A 46 16.30 -2.15 5.77
N LEU A 47 15.26 -1.31 5.58
CA LEU A 47 14.96 -0.19 6.47
C LEU A 47 14.00 -0.58 7.59
N GLY A 48 14.12 0.07 8.74
CA GLY A 48 13.12 -0.01 9.80
C GLY A 48 11.77 0.57 9.37
N PHE A 49 10.67 -0.01 9.85
CA PHE A 49 9.31 0.42 9.53
C PHE A 49 8.46 0.60 10.78
N LEU A 50 7.90 1.81 10.96
CA LEU A 50 6.92 2.13 12.00
C LEU A 50 5.52 2.21 11.37
N PRO A 51 4.58 1.31 11.72
CA PRO A 51 3.23 1.35 11.15
C PRO A 51 2.47 2.60 11.63
N VAL A 52 1.82 3.28 10.68
CA VAL A 52 0.96 4.45 10.96
C VAL A 52 -0.51 4.11 10.73
N GLU A 53 -0.82 3.47 9.60
CA GLU A 53 -2.17 3.06 9.21
C GLU A 53 -2.09 1.83 8.29
N GLU A 54 -3.19 1.10 8.16
CA GLU A 54 -3.33 0.03 7.15
C GLU A 54 -3.67 0.60 5.77
N GLU A 55 -3.13 -0.02 4.72
CA GLU A 55 -3.49 0.31 3.34
C GLU A 55 -4.52 -0.71 2.83
N HIS A 56 -5.73 -0.24 2.51
CA HIS A 56 -6.81 -1.09 2.00
C HIS A 56 -6.87 -1.01 0.47
N TYR A 57 -6.91 -2.18 -0.16
CA TYR A 57 -6.91 -2.32 -1.61
C TYR A 57 -8.25 -2.88 -2.09
N ASP A 58 -8.96 -2.10 -2.90
CA ASP A 58 -10.19 -2.52 -3.56
C ASP A 58 -9.95 -2.90 -5.02
N PHE A 59 -10.66 -3.93 -5.50
CA PHE A 59 -10.75 -4.22 -6.92
C PHE A 59 -12.04 -3.63 -7.50
N ALA A 60 -11.93 -2.43 -8.08
CA ALA A 60 -13.06 -1.76 -8.72
C ALA A 60 -13.36 -2.35 -10.10
N LEU A 61 -14.62 -2.71 -10.34
CA LEU A 61 -15.11 -3.21 -11.62
C LEU A 61 -16.47 -2.63 -11.99
N VAL A 62 -16.71 -2.41 -13.28
CA VAL A 62 -18.04 -2.08 -13.80
C VAL A 62 -18.90 -3.34 -13.72
N THR A 63 -19.97 -3.31 -12.91
CA THR A 63 -20.77 -4.49 -12.53
C THR A 63 -21.25 -5.31 -13.73
N GLU A 64 -21.68 -4.65 -14.81
CA GLU A 64 -22.17 -5.30 -16.03
C GLU A 64 -21.07 -6.09 -16.76
N ARG A 65 -19.79 -5.86 -16.41
CA ARG A 65 -18.63 -6.55 -16.99
C ARG A 65 -18.16 -7.74 -16.16
N ARG A 66 -18.79 -8.02 -15.00
CA ARG A 66 -18.39 -9.09 -14.09
C ARG A 66 -18.31 -10.46 -14.78
N GLU A 67 -19.31 -10.76 -15.61
CA GLU A 67 -19.41 -12.04 -16.33
C GLU A 67 -18.54 -12.12 -17.58
N ARG A 68 -17.77 -11.08 -17.93
CA ARG A 68 -16.83 -11.18 -19.05
C ARG A 68 -15.80 -12.27 -18.72
N PRO A 69 -15.48 -13.18 -19.67
CA PRO A 69 -14.62 -14.33 -19.38
C PRO A 69 -13.30 -13.97 -18.69
N ALA A 70 -12.64 -12.88 -19.09
CA ALA A 70 -11.41 -12.42 -18.47
C ALA A 70 -11.59 -11.94 -17.01
N VAL A 71 -12.69 -11.25 -16.70
CA VAL A 71 -12.99 -10.75 -15.35
C VAL A 71 -13.37 -11.91 -14.44
N ALA A 72 -14.24 -12.81 -14.90
CA ALA A 72 -14.61 -14.02 -14.17
C ALA A 72 -13.38 -14.90 -13.86
N ALA A 73 -12.48 -15.09 -14.84
CA ALA A 73 -11.24 -15.84 -14.63
C ALA A 73 -10.31 -15.16 -13.62
N PHE A 74 -10.20 -13.82 -13.66
CA PHE A 74 -9.39 -13.06 -12.70
C PHE A 74 -9.94 -13.17 -11.27
N LEU A 75 -11.25 -13.00 -11.09
CA LEU A 75 -11.92 -13.16 -9.79
C LEU A 75 -11.76 -14.58 -9.25
N ALA A 76 -11.94 -15.60 -10.10
CA ALA A 76 -11.72 -16.99 -9.73
C ALA A 76 -10.26 -17.25 -9.31
N ARG A 77 -9.30 -16.64 -10.01
CA ARG A 77 -7.88 -16.75 -9.67
C ARG A 77 -7.56 -16.07 -8.34
N LEU A 78 -8.11 -14.89 -8.07
CA LEU A 78 -7.95 -14.19 -6.79
C LEU A 78 -8.52 -15.01 -5.63
N ALA A 79 -9.65 -15.68 -5.81
CA ALA A 79 -10.25 -16.56 -4.80
C ALA A 79 -9.49 -17.88 -4.58
N HIS A 80 -8.60 -18.27 -5.50
CA HIS A 80 -7.91 -19.55 -5.43
C HIS A 80 -6.94 -19.62 -4.23
N PRO A 81 -6.90 -20.74 -3.46
CA PRO A 81 -6.06 -20.88 -2.27
C PRO A 81 -4.58 -20.55 -2.50
N ASP A 82 -4.00 -21.02 -3.61
CA ASP A 82 -2.61 -20.71 -3.95
C ASP A 82 -2.36 -19.23 -4.22
N MET A 83 -3.34 -18.50 -4.78
CA MET A 83 -3.22 -17.04 -4.92
C MET A 83 -3.26 -16.41 -3.53
N GLN A 84 -4.24 -16.79 -2.72
CA GLN A 84 -4.42 -16.28 -1.36
C GLN A 84 -3.16 -16.48 -0.51
N ALA A 85 -2.53 -17.65 -0.60
CA ALA A 85 -1.26 -17.93 0.06
C ALA A 85 -0.12 -17.04 -0.47
N THR A 86 -0.11 -16.78 -1.78
CA THR A 86 0.89 -15.90 -2.41
C THR A 86 0.73 -14.44 -1.98
N LEU A 87 -0.50 -13.93 -1.99
CA LEU A 87 -0.82 -12.58 -1.53
C LEU A 87 -0.44 -12.39 -0.05
N ARG A 88 -0.75 -13.36 0.82
CA ARG A 88 -0.34 -13.31 2.23
C ARG A 88 1.17 -13.26 2.41
N ARG A 89 1.94 -14.01 1.63
CA ARG A 89 3.42 -13.92 1.65
C ARG A 89 3.94 -12.56 1.20
N MET A 90 3.17 -11.82 0.40
CA MET A 90 3.47 -10.44 0.00
C MET A 90 2.95 -9.40 1.01
N GLY A 91 2.36 -9.82 2.12
CA GLY A 91 1.78 -8.94 3.13
C GLY A 91 0.35 -8.47 2.83
N LEU A 92 -0.28 -8.97 1.76
CA LEU A 92 -1.66 -8.66 1.41
C LEU A 92 -2.60 -9.66 2.07
N ILE A 93 -3.36 -9.19 3.05
CA ILE A 93 -4.30 -10.01 3.81
C ILE A 93 -5.71 -9.68 3.31
N PRO A 94 -6.51 -10.68 2.89
CA PRO A 94 -7.90 -10.44 2.56
C PRO A 94 -8.65 -9.90 3.77
N VAL A 95 -9.38 -8.81 3.58
CA VAL A 95 -10.33 -8.33 4.57
C VAL A 95 -11.36 -9.44 4.77
N GLN A 96 -11.54 -9.89 6.01
CA GLN A 96 -12.71 -10.70 6.35
C GLN A 96 -13.88 -9.73 6.40
N ASP A 97 -14.96 -10.00 5.67
CA ASP A 97 -16.16 -9.16 5.71
C ASP A 97 -16.64 -9.02 7.17
N SER A 98 -16.21 -7.95 7.84
CA SER A 98 -16.93 -7.37 8.95
C SER A 98 -18.12 -6.68 8.32
N GLU A 99 -19.32 -7.11 8.71
CA GLU A 99 -20.61 -6.59 8.27
C GLU A 99 -20.51 -5.11 7.88
N VAL A 100 -20.71 -4.84 6.59
CA VAL A 100 -20.85 -3.49 6.08
C VAL A 100 -22.17 -2.96 6.64
N GLU A 101 -22.09 -2.10 7.66
CA GLU A 101 -23.23 -1.29 8.14
C GLU A 101 -23.46 -0.08 7.21
#